data_AF-A0A9D6HNP8-F1
#
_entry.id   AF-A0A9D6HNP8-F1
#
_cell.length_a   1.000
_cell.length_b   1.000
_cell.length_c   1.000
_cell.angle_alpha   90.00
_cell.angle_beta   90.00
_cell.angle_gamma   90.00
#
_symmetry.space_group_name_H-M   'P 1'
#
loop_
_entity.id
_entity.type
_entity.pdbx_description
1 polymer ?
#
loop_
_entity_poly.entity_id
_entity_poly.type
_entity_poly.pdbx_seq_one_letter_code
_entity_poly.pdbx_strand_id
1 'polypeptide(L)'
;AKFVFGQSAAGHHGVESVIKTFGTRDFWRLKIGVRKAGLPAEARRRRAKAGEFVLSPVTKSDRALLERLFQSASVAVMENVTPFAPFTIKERGNSAFST
;
A
#
# COMPACT_ATOMS: atom_id res chain seq x y z
N ALA A 1 2.97 -5.73 3.27
CA ALA A 1 2.62 -4.31 3.05
C ALA A 1 3.90 -3.49 2.92
N LYS A 2 3.86 -2.27 2.38
CA LYS A 2 5.05 -1.42 2.22
C LYS A 2 4.76 0.01 2.66
N PHE A 3 5.61 0.60 3.50
CA PHE A 3 5.57 2.03 3.78
C PHE A 3 6.22 2.82 2.66
N VAL A 4 5.59 3.91 2.26
CA VAL A 4 6.12 4.85 1.26
C VAL A 4 5.84 6.29 1.66
N PHE A 5 6.74 7.20 1.31
CA PHE A 5 6.61 8.64 1.49
C PHE A 5 6.60 9.35 0.13
N GLY A 6 5.89 10.48 -0.01
CA GLY A 6 6.03 11.39 -1.17
C GLY A 6 5.53 10.89 -2.54
N GLN A 7 5.11 9.63 -2.69
CA GLN A 7 4.70 9.07 -3.99
C GLN A 7 3.39 9.66 -4.58
N SER A 8 3.16 9.46 -5.88
CA SER A 8 1.89 9.82 -6.53
C SER A 8 0.73 8.89 -6.14
N ALA A 9 -0.52 9.28 -6.47
CA ALA A 9 -1.70 8.49 -6.16
C ALA A 9 -1.81 7.17 -6.95
N ALA A 10 -1.11 7.05 -8.09
CA ALA A 10 -1.10 5.85 -8.94
C ALA A 10 -2.51 5.31 -9.29
N GLY A 11 -3.48 6.20 -9.56
CA GLY A 11 -4.87 5.84 -9.88
C GLY A 11 -5.75 5.53 -8.67
N HIS A 12 -5.28 5.75 -7.44
CA HIS A 12 -6.08 5.59 -6.23
C HIS A 12 -6.84 6.89 -5.90
N HIS A 13 -8.12 6.96 -6.27
CA HIS A 13 -8.95 8.17 -6.13
C HIS A 13 -9.02 8.71 -4.69
N GLY A 14 -9.00 7.84 -3.67
CA GLY A 14 -8.93 8.31 -2.28
C GLY A 14 -7.63 9.07 -1.94
N VAL A 15 -6.49 8.62 -2.46
CA VAL A 15 -5.18 9.26 -2.23
C VAL A 15 -5.08 10.53 -3.08
N GLU A 16 -5.64 10.51 -4.28
CA GLU A 16 -5.76 11.69 -5.14
C GLU A 16 -6.56 12.81 -4.44
N SER A 17 -7.69 12.47 -3.82
CA SER A 17 -8.49 13.42 -3.03
C SER A 17 -7.69 13.99 -1.86
N VAL A 18 -7.00 13.15 -1.09
CA VAL A 18 -6.13 13.60 0.02
C VAL A 18 -5.05 14.56 -0.48
N ILE A 19 -4.31 14.21 -1.54
CA ILE A 19 -3.28 15.10 -2.12
C ILE A 19 -3.88 16.42 -2.58
N LYS A 20 -5.06 16.39 -3.22
CA LYS A 20 -5.74 17.60 -3.69
C LYS A 20 -6.17 18.50 -2.52
N THR A 21 -6.65 17.91 -1.44
CA THR A 21 -7.11 18.63 -0.25
C THR A 21 -5.96 19.23 0.55
N PHE A 22 -4.87 18.49 0.76
CA PHE A 22 -3.72 18.97 1.52
C PHE A 22 -2.72 19.77 0.69
N GLY A 23 -2.81 19.72 -0.64
CA GLY A 23 -1.86 20.38 -1.55
C GLY A 23 -0.47 19.75 -1.58
N THR A 24 -0.26 18.61 -0.91
CA THR A 24 1.04 17.93 -0.85
C THR A 24 0.91 16.41 -0.97
N ARG A 25 2.00 15.77 -1.41
CA ARG A 25 2.19 14.30 -1.46
C ARG A 25 3.04 13.79 -0.29
N ASP A 26 3.52 14.70 0.55
CA ASP A 26 4.57 14.46 1.55
C ASP A 26 3.99 13.89 2.84
N PHE A 27 3.33 12.75 2.68
CA PHE A 27 2.79 11.97 3.78
C PHE A 27 3.10 10.49 3.59
N TRP A 28 3.24 9.83 4.74
CA TRP A 28 3.44 8.40 4.83
C TRP A 28 2.16 7.66 4.42
N ARG A 29 2.33 6.59 3.64
CA ARG A 29 1.27 5.66 3.26
C ARG A 29 1.72 4.24 3.48
N LEU A 30 0.85 3.44 4.07
CA LEU A 30 0.99 2.00 4.10
C LEU A 30 0.27 1.38 2.88
N LYS A 31 1.04 0.90 1.90
CA LYS A 31 0.52 0.22 0.71
C LYS A 31 0.23 -1.25 1.00
N ILE A 32 -1.03 -1.65 0.78
CA ILE A 32 -1.49 -3.03 0.84
C ILE A 32 -1.91 -3.46 -0.57
N GLY A 33 -1.21 -4.46 -1.12
CA GLY A 33 -1.54 -5.02 -2.42
C GLY A 33 -2.73 -5.97 -2.29
N VAL A 34 -3.82 -5.68 -3.00
CA VAL A 34 -5.07 -6.49 -2.96
C VAL A 34 -5.23 -7.45 -4.14
N ARG A 35 -4.37 -7.35 -5.16
CA ARG A 35 -4.40 -8.25 -6.33
C ARG A 35 -3.49 -9.45 -6.10
N LYS A 36 -3.96 -10.64 -6.49
CA LYS A 36 -3.18 -11.88 -6.42
C LYS A 36 -1.93 -11.78 -7.29
N ALA A 37 -0.76 -12.01 -6.68
CA ALA A 37 0.50 -12.17 -7.40
C ALA A 37 0.52 -13.55 -8.10
N GLY A 38 1.23 -13.65 -9.23
CA GLY A 38 1.46 -14.94 -9.91
C GLY A 38 0.44 -15.36 -10.96
N LEU A 39 -0.53 -14.51 -11.33
CA LEU A 39 -1.40 -14.80 -12.47
C LEU A 39 -0.59 -14.81 -13.78
N PRO A 40 -0.86 -15.76 -14.72
CA PRO A 40 -0.28 -15.75 -16.06
C PRO A 40 -0.42 -14.37 -16.73
N ALA A 41 0.51 -14.00 -17.60
CA ALA A 41 0.50 -12.68 -18.26
C ALA A 41 -0.83 -12.40 -18.98
N GLU A 42 -1.43 -13.43 -19.57
CA GLU A 42 -2.74 -13.36 -20.23
C GLU A 42 -3.90 -13.07 -19.26
N ALA A 43 -3.90 -13.70 -18.08
CA ALA A 43 -4.87 -13.41 -17.02
C ALA A 43 -4.67 -12.00 -16.42
N ARG A 44 -3.43 -11.47 -16.44
CA ARG A 44 -3.14 -10.08 -16.09
C ARG A 44 -3.64 -9.09 -17.16
N ARG A 45 -3.73 -9.48 -18.44
CA ARG A 45 -4.29 -8.63 -19.50
C ARG A 45 -5.82 -8.57 -19.43
N ARG A 46 -6.48 -9.69 -19.10
CA ARG A 46 -7.93 -9.75 -18.82
C ARG A 46 -8.31 -9.24 -17.41
N ARG A 47 -7.61 -8.23 -16.89
CA ARG A 47 -7.89 -7.67 -15.56
C ARG A 47 -9.25 -6.98 -15.59
N ALA A 48 -10.14 -7.40 -14.69
CA ALA A 48 -11.36 -6.64 -14.38
C ALA A 48 -11.02 -5.18 -14.08
N LYS A 49 -11.90 -4.27 -14.48
CA LYS A 49 -11.74 -2.83 -14.25
C LYS A 49 -11.46 -2.59 -12.76
N ALA A 50 -10.59 -1.62 -12.47
CA ALA A 50 -10.15 -1.37 -11.11
C ALA A 50 -11.33 -1.13 -10.15
N GLY A 51 -12.35 -0.39 -10.59
CA GLY A 51 -13.57 -0.15 -9.81
C GLY A 51 -14.33 -1.44 -9.48
N GLU A 52 -14.67 -2.25 -10.49
CA GLU A 52 -15.38 -3.53 -10.29
C GLU A 52 -14.61 -4.47 -9.36
N PHE A 53 -13.28 -4.52 -9.50
CA PHE A 53 -12.44 -5.37 -8.66
C PHE A 53 -12.42 -4.91 -7.19
N VAL A 54 -12.24 -3.62 -6.93
CA VAL A 54 -12.16 -3.09 -5.56
C VAL A 54 -13.51 -3.20 -4.84
N LEU A 55 -14.62 -3.17 -5.58
CA LEU A 55 -15.97 -3.32 -5.03
C LEU A 55 -16.44 -4.78 -4.95
N SER A 56 -15.67 -5.73 -5.47
CA SER A 56 -16.05 -7.14 -5.46
C SER A 56 -16.00 -7.76 -4.05
N PRO A 57 -16.85 -8.75 -3.75
CA PRO A 57 -16.82 -9.44 -2.47
C PRO A 57 -15.47 -10.12 -2.22
N VAL A 58 -14.94 -9.95 -1.01
CA VAL A 58 -13.71 -10.63 -0.57
C VAL A 58 -14.02 -12.09 -0.27
N THR A 59 -13.29 -13.01 -0.89
CA THR A 59 -13.45 -14.45 -0.64
C THR A 59 -13.00 -14.83 0.78
N LYS A 60 -13.51 -15.96 1.32
CA LYS A 60 -13.09 -16.44 2.66
C LYS A 60 -11.58 -16.65 2.78
N SER A 61 -10.95 -17.18 1.72
CA SER A 61 -9.49 -17.39 1.69
C SER A 61 -8.72 -16.08 1.67
N ASP A 62 -9.18 -15.10 0.89
CA ASP A 62 -8.52 -13.78 0.81
C ASP A 62 -8.72 -13.00 2.10
N ARG A 63 -9.88 -13.16 2.77
CA ARG A 63 -10.14 -12.57 4.09
C ARG A 63 -9.15 -13.05 5.15
N ALA A 64 -8.92 -14.36 5.26
CA ALA A 64 -7.94 -14.89 6.22
C ALA A 64 -6.51 -14.36 5.95
N LEU A 65 -6.15 -14.17 4.67
CA LEU A 65 -4.87 -13.57 4.29
C LEU A 65 -4.81 -12.09 4.68
N LEU A 66 -5.89 -11.34 4.44
CA LEU A 66 -5.98 -9.93 4.83
C LEU A 66 -5.91 -9.76 6.34
N GLU A 67 -6.59 -10.60 7.13
CA GLU A 67 -6.55 -10.55 8.59
C GLU A 67 -5.14 -10.72 9.14
N ARG A 68 -4.38 -11.72 8.64
CA ARG A 68 -2.97 -11.90 8.99
C ARG A 68 -2.11 -10.71 8.56
N LEU A 69 -2.38 -10.18 7.38
CA LEU A 69 -1.68 -9.00 6.88
C LEU A 69 -1.96 -7.78 7.76
N PHE A 70 -3.20 -7.56 8.19
CA PHE A 70 -3.59 -6.45 9.06
C PHE A 70 -2.94 -6.54 10.44
N GLN A 71 -2.81 -7.76 11.00
CA GLN A 71 -2.06 -7.96 12.25
C GLN A 71 -0.59 -7.55 12.11
N SER A 72 0.10 -7.99 11.04
CA SER A 72 1.50 -7.58 10.82
C SER A 72 1.64 -6.08 10.51
N ALA A 73 0.66 -5.52 9.79
CA ALA A 73 0.61 -4.10 9.45
C ALA A 73 0.37 -3.21 10.67
N SER A 74 -0.48 -3.61 11.61
CA SER A 74 -0.77 -2.81 12.80
C SER A 74 0.44 -2.69 13.72
N VAL A 75 1.20 -3.78 13.89
CA VAL A 75 2.49 -3.74 14.61
C VAL A 75 3.45 -2.77 13.93
N ALA A 76 3.59 -2.85 12.60
CA ALA A 76 4.47 -1.96 11.87
C ALA A 76 4.02 -0.49 11.97
N VAL A 77 2.72 -0.20 12.00
CA VAL A 77 2.23 1.16 12.27
C VAL A 77 2.58 1.58 13.70
N MET A 78 2.31 0.75 14.71
CA MET A 78 2.60 1.09 16.11
C MET A 78 4.09 1.34 16.37
N GLU A 79 4.98 0.55 15.79
CA GLU A 79 6.43 0.75 15.90
C GLU A 79 6.88 2.09 15.30
N ASN A 80 6.22 2.55 14.23
CA ASN A 80 6.59 3.78 13.51
C ASN A 80 5.79 5.02 13.94
N VAL A 81 4.79 4.87 14.83
CA VAL A 81 3.91 5.96 15.31
C VAL A 81 4.29 6.43 16.73
N THR A 82 5.38 5.93 17.32
CA THR A 82 5.84 6.41 18.64
C THR A 82 6.39 7.85 18.55
N PRO A 83 5.80 8.86 19.23
CA PRO A 83 6.09 10.28 18.96
C PRO A 83 7.38 10.83 19.59
N PHE A 84 8.25 10.02 20.19
CA PHE A 84 9.35 10.52 21.02
C PHE A 84 10.74 9.92 20.74
N ALA A 85 10.90 9.14 19.68
CA ALA A 85 12.24 8.81 19.17
C ALA A 85 12.41 9.43 17.78
N PRO A 86 13.56 10.06 17.45
CA PRO A 86 13.86 10.43 16.07
C PRO A 86 13.74 9.16 15.22
N PHE A 87 12.73 9.13 14.36
CA PHE A 87 12.31 7.93 13.65
C PHE A 87 13.35 7.60 12.56
N THR A 88 14.28 6.70 12.88
CA THR A 88 15.14 6.05 11.88
C THR A 88 14.41 4.83 11.34
N ILE A 89 13.68 5.01 10.23
CA ILE A 89 13.13 3.88 9.48
C ILE A 89 14.31 3.14 8.83
N LYS A 90 14.58 1.90 9.28
CA LYS A 90 15.53 1.02 8.61
C LYS A 90 14.98 0.67 7.22
N GLU A 91 15.49 1.34 6.19
CA GLU A 91 15.28 0.93 4.81
C GLU A 91 15.80 -0.50 4.61
N ARG A 92 14.91 -1.46 4.43
CA ARG A 92 15.27 -2.74 3.80
C ARG A 92 15.18 -2.58 2.28
N GLY A 93 16.31 -2.18 1.68
CA GLY A 93 16.72 -2.46 0.31
C GLY A 93 15.93 -1.79 -0.83
N ASN A 94 16.50 -0.76 -1.46
CA ASN A 94 17.37 -0.93 -2.63
C ASN A 94 18.04 0.43 -2.91
N SER A 95 19.31 0.55 -2.52
CA SER A 95 20.12 1.74 -2.77
C SER A 95 20.31 1.94 -4.27
N ALA A 96 19.72 3.01 -4.80
CA ALA A 96 20.11 3.61 -6.06
C ALA A 96 19.96 5.12 -5.94
N PHE A 97 20.91 5.74 -5.24
CA PHE A 97 21.24 7.15 -5.41
C PHE A 97 22.74 7.25 -5.59
N SER A 98 23.15 7.26 -6.86
CA SER A 98 24.42 7.78 -7.34
C SER A 98 24.08 9.01 -8.17
N THR A 99 24.40 10.17 -7.63
CA THR A 99 24.90 11.40 -8.29
C THR A 99 25.25 12.37 -7.19
#